data_AF-A0A9D6F0Q2-F1
#
_entry.id   AF-A0A9D6F0Q2-F1
#
_cell.length_a   1.000
_cell.length_b   1.000
_cell.length_c   1.000
_cell.angle_alpha   90.00
_cell.angle_beta   90.00
_cell.angle_gamma   90.00
#
_symmetry.space_group_name_H-M   'P 1'
#
loop_
_entity.id
_entity.type
_entity.pdbx_description
1 polymer ?
#
loop_
_entity_poly.entity_id
_entity_poly.type
_entity_poly.pdbx_seq_one_letter_code
_entity_poly.pdbx_strand_id
1 'polypeptide(L)'
;MAISMNCPACLAFFELPDDLAGQQVRCQQCRQVFEVKAPPAPVVAPVPAAEAPPPPKRTPPPPEPTASLGWLIATLLLFVLGLFGIGAFSVAWIATHLGAPLQSTRPIHLAEQDPDGVRFKDKRVAKDRFAKDDRALRDKGFFLDQKKPAEAVRPVEIFPAFDGSALVNARANFPAGWIDHGKWGNDGPYSLHRIRLQQGKIYNFHVAGFNITPRLRIFDGEASVADKMGVFPARRLMISYEPKRTADYLIHITTQERFAGNFTMNIAPYNRPVPVAAILNHPYQHRLRVEYPFNIGAKNHGPTRDYEVTLEADREYLFNLDAHGFNWKPVMQIQENGRTLEYVGDFNQRIQISYRPPAAGKYKLAVTSKDFALGDYTLRMVQKLPTLQTILAGLDENGDYTDRREFGGSDPRLAGNRSTKAYVISLEQGRKYRIEMSLPNASSSVMVFDPDQKRVAENQGLGSAVVTYTAPRSGTYAVHAGAVLPKNQQPYQLRVTRLP
;
A
#
# COMPACT_ATOMS: atom_id res chain seq x y z
N MET A 1 34.27 -17.06 14.13
CA MET A 1 33.16 -16.77 13.21
C MET A 1 33.57 -15.59 12.34
N ALA A 2 32.83 -15.27 11.28
CA ALA A 2 33.11 -14.09 10.45
C ALA A 2 32.08 -13.00 10.80
N ILE A 3 32.54 -11.77 10.97
CA ILE A 3 31.70 -10.59 11.19
C ILE A 3 31.31 -10.05 9.81
N SER A 4 30.03 -10.20 9.45
CA SER A 4 29.49 -9.63 8.22
C SER A 4 29.01 -8.20 8.45
N MET A 5 29.51 -7.24 7.65
CA MET A 5 29.05 -5.85 7.73
C MET A 5 29.23 -5.09 6.40
N ASN A 6 28.54 -3.96 6.27
CA ASN A 6 28.64 -3.07 5.11
C ASN A 6 29.48 -1.83 5.43
N CYS A 7 30.31 -1.39 4.49
CA CYS A 7 31.03 -0.12 4.64
C CYS A 7 30.04 1.05 4.71
N PRO A 8 30.12 1.94 5.72
CA PRO A 8 29.14 3.01 5.92
C PRO A 8 29.15 4.10 4.83
N ALA A 9 30.22 4.20 4.04
CA ALA A 9 30.33 5.21 2.98
C ALA A 9 29.81 4.73 1.62
N CYS A 10 30.13 3.47 1.23
CA CYS A 10 29.84 2.97 -0.12
C CYS A 10 28.92 1.73 -0.15
N LEU A 11 28.52 1.21 1.02
CA LEU A 11 27.64 0.04 1.18
C LEU A 11 28.17 -1.29 0.63
N ALA A 12 29.45 -1.36 0.25
CA ALA A 12 30.10 -2.62 -0.09
C ALA A 12 30.06 -3.61 1.09
N PHE A 13 29.70 -4.86 0.80
CA PHE A 13 29.62 -5.95 1.77
C PHE A 13 31.01 -6.55 2.03
N PHE A 14 31.33 -6.80 3.31
CA PHE A 14 32.57 -7.42 3.75
C PHE A 14 32.29 -8.52 4.77
N GLU A 15 33.07 -9.60 4.68
CA GLU A 15 33.22 -10.58 5.75
C GLU A 15 34.61 -10.40 6.37
N LEU A 16 34.65 -10.06 7.65
CA LEU A 16 35.88 -9.77 8.39
C LEU A 16 36.09 -10.85 9.45
N PRO A 17 37.33 -11.27 9.72
CA PRO A 17 37.61 -12.21 10.81
C PRO A 17 37.33 -11.56 12.19
N ASP A 18 36.95 -12.39 13.17
CA ASP A 18 36.52 -11.94 14.51
C ASP A 18 37.59 -11.16 15.29
N ASP A 19 38.88 -11.36 14.99
CA ASP A 19 40.01 -10.65 15.61
C ASP A 19 40.06 -9.16 15.27
N LEU A 20 39.33 -8.74 14.24
CA LEU A 20 39.16 -7.33 13.88
C LEU A 20 38.03 -6.63 14.65
N ALA A 21 37.29 -7.34 15.51
CA ALA A 21 36.29 -6.72 16.38
C ALA A 21 36.91 -5.61 17.24
N GLY A 22 36.34 -4.40 17.17
CA GLY A 22 36.85 -3.20 17.85
C GLY A 22 38.02 -2.52 17.13
N GLN A 23 38.52 -3.06 16.02
CA GLN A 23 39.61 -2.46 15.24
C GLN A 23 39.08 -1.58 14.09
N GLN A 24 39.93 -0.66 13.65
CA GLN A 24 39.68 0.14 12.45
C GLN A 24 40.15 -0.59 11.20
N VAL A 25 39.25 -0.75 10.23
CA VAL A 25 39.53 -1.40 8.95
C VAL A 25 39.29 -0.43 7.80
N ARG A 26 40.05 -0.59 6.70
CA ARG A 26 39.95 0.26 5.52
C ARG A 26 39.15 -0.43 4.43
N CYS A 27 38.12 0.22 3.91
CA CYS A 27 37.33 -0.28 2.79
C CYS A 27 38.19 -0.43 1.52
N GLN A 28 38.18 -1.61 0.89
CA GLN A 28 38.95 -1.83 -0.34
C GLN A 28 38.38 -1.11 -1.57
N GLN A 29 37.10 -0.70 -1.55
CA GLN A 29 36.47 0.02 -2.66
C GLN A 29 36.65 1.54 -2.56
N CYS A 30 36.25 2.15 -1.44
CA CYS A 30 36.24 3.61 -1.28
C CYS A 30 37.36 4.16 -0.39
N ARG A 31 38.20 3.29 0.19
CA ARG A 31 39.33 3.64 1.08
C ARG A 31 38.96 4.33 2.40
N GLN A 32 37.68 4.49 2.72
CA GLN A 32 37.21 4.98 4.01
C GLN A 32 37.60 4.01 5.13
N VAL A 33 38.09 4.55 6.24
CA VAL A 33 38.38 3.79 7.48
C VAL A 33 37.13 3.80 8.37
N PHE A 34 36.76 2.64 8.92
CA PHE A 34 35.63 2.49 9.84
C PHE A 34 35.93 1.42 10.91
N GLU A 35 35.26 1.51 12.05
CA GLU A 35 35.42 0.58 13.17
C GLU A 35 34.48 -0.62 13.05
N VAL A 36 34.99 -1.82 13.28
CA VAL A 36 34.21 -3.06 13.32
C VAL A 36 33.57 -3.19 14.70
N LYS A 37 32.24 -3.16 14.80
CA LYS A 37 31.56 -3.34 16.10
C LYS A 37 31.72 -4.78 16.59
N ALA A 38 32.22 -4.94 17.80
CA ALA A 38 32.27 -6.26 18.44
C ALA A 38 30.83 -6.81 18.60
N PRO A 39 30.59 -8.10 18.28
CA PRO A 39 29.33 -8.75 18.60
C PRO A 39 29.03 -8.56 20.10
N PRO A 40 27.80 -8.20 20.49
CA PRO A 40 27.45 -8.09 21.90
C PRO A 40 27.74 -9.43 22.57
N ALA A 41 28.49 -9.39 23.67
CA ALA A 41 28.84 -10.60 24.42
C ALA A 41 27.55 -11.39 24.68
N PRO A 42 27.57 -12.73 24.51
CA PRO A 42 26.39 -13.55 24.77
C PRO A 42 25.90 -13.24 26.18
N VAL A 43 24.68 -12.71 26.26
CA VAL A 43 24.02 -12.42 27.52
C VAL A 43 23.85 -13.76 28.22
N VAL A 44 24.62 -13.97 29.29
CA VAL A 44 24.51 -15.15 30.14
C VAL A 44 23.06 -15.17 30.64
N ALA A 45 22.31 -16.19 30.20
CA ALA A 45 20.93 -16.36 30.61
C ALA A 45 20.86 -16.39 32.14
N PRO A 46 20.01 -15.58 32.79
CA PRO A 46 19.83 -15.64 34.22
C PRO A 46 19.38 -17.05 34.61
N VAL A 47 20.08 -17.61 35.60
CA VAL A 47 19.76 -18.90 36.24
C VAL A 47 18.27 -18.90 36.63
N PRO A 48 17.51 -19.98 36.33
CA PRO A 48 16.09 -20.06 36.66
C PRO A 48 15.88 -19.80 38.15
N ALA A 49 15.14 -18.73 38.46
CA ALA A 49 14.66 -18.47 39.80
C ALA A 49 13.71 -19.61 40.22
N ALA A 50 13.93 -20.12 41.43
CA ALA A 50 13.16 -21.19 42.03
C ALA A 50 11.65 -20.96 41.92
N GLU A 51 10.96 -22.04 41.60
CA GLU A 51 9.54 -22.19 41.32
C GLU A 51 8.68 -21.59 42.44
N ALA A 52 7.86 -20.59 42.09
CA ALA A 52 6.86 -20.02 42.99
C ALA A 52 5.75 -21.04 43.26
N PRO A 53 5.17 -21.06 44.48
CA PRO A 53 4.13 -22.01 44.85
C PRO A 53 2.89 -21.90 43.94
N PRO A 54 2.20 -23.03 43.69
CA PRO A 54 1.12 -23.12 42.71
C PRO A 54 -0.04 -22.17 43.05
N PRO A 55 -0.63 -21.50 42.05
CA PRO A 55 -1.78 -20.64 42.26
C PRO A 55 -2.99 -21.46 42.74
N PRO A 56 -3.85 -20.88 43.60
CA PRO A 56 -5.04 -21.56 44.11
C PRO A 56 -5.99 -21.98 42.96
N LYS A 57 -6.49 -23.21 43.05
CA LYS A 57 -7.44 -23.80 42.08
C LYS A 57 -8.63 -22.85 41.87
N ARG A 58 -8.77 -22.34 40.65
CA ARG A 58 -9.96 -21.60 40.22
C ARG A 58 -11.15 -22.56 40.19
N THR A 59 -12.22 -22.17 40.87
CA THR A 59 -13.53 -22.83 40.75
C THR A 59 -14.04 -22.72 39.31
N PRO A 60 -14.65 -23.79 38.77
CA PRO A 60 -15.20 -23.77 37.42
C PRO A 60 -16.33 -22.73 37.33
N PRO A 61 -16.36 -21.90 36.27
CA PRO A 61 -17.47 -20.99 36.04
C PRO A 61 -18.78 -21.76 35.85
N PRO A 62 -19.92 -21.19 36.27
CA PRO A 62 -21.23 -21.80 36.10
C PRO A 62 -21.50 -22.09 34.61
N PRO A 63 -22.20 -23.21 34.29
CA PRO A 63 -22.45 -23.59 32.91
C PRO A 63 -23.22 -22.49 32.19
N GLU A 64 -22.66 -22.01 31.08
CA GLU A 64 -23.34 -21.07 30.20
C GLU A 64 -24.68 -21.66 29.73
N PRO A 65 -25.76 -20.86 29.70
CA PRO A 65 -27.05 -21.31 29.21
C PRO A 65 -26.90 -21.75 27.75
N THR A 66 -27.01 -23.06 27.52
CA THR A 66 -26.99 -23.65 26.19
C THR A 66 -28.07 -22.99 25.34
N ALA A 67 -27.65 -22.22 24.33
CA ALA A 67 -28.55 -21.63 23.35
C ALA A 67 -29.49 -22.72 22.84
N SER A 68 -30.79 -22.55 23.09
CA SER A 68 -31.78 -23.57 22.75
C SER A 68 -31.77 -23.80 21.24
N LEU A 69 -31.70 -25.07 20.84
CA LEU A 69 -31.69 -25.50 19.44
C LEU A 69 -32.81 -24.85 18.61
N GLY A 70 -33.94 -24.49 19.26
CA GLY A 70 -35.04 -23.76 18.64
C GLY A 70 -34.66 -22.39 18.10
N TRP A 71 -33.76 -21.65 18.75
CA TRP A 71 -33.35 -20.31 18.31
C TRP A 71 -32.44 -20.37 17.06
N LEU A 72 -31.61 -21.43 16.97
CA LEU A 72 -30.80 -21.73 15.78
C LEU A 72 -31.68 -22.11 14.57
N ILE A 73 -32.73 -22.91 14.78
CA ILE A 73 -33.65 -23.28 13.70
C ILE A 73 -34.46 -22.07 13.24
N ALA A 74 -34.93 -21.22 14.15
CA ALA A 74 -35.70 -20.02 13.81
C ALA A 74 -34.87 -19.00 13.01
N THR A 75 -33.61 -18.78 13.37
CA THR A 75 -32.72 -17.88 12.64
C THR A 75 -32.36 -18.41 11.26
N LEU A 76 -32.14 -19.72 11.11
CA LEU A 76 -31.91 -20.34 9.81
C LEU A 76 -33.13 -20.21 8.89
N LEU A 77 -34.35 -20.45 9.41
CA LEU A 77 -35.58 -20.29 8.63
C LEU A 77 -35.80 -18.85 8.16
N LEU A 78 -35.56 -17.87 9.04
CA LEU A 78 -35.62 -16.45 8.68
C LEU A 78 -34.60 -16.07 7.60
N PHE A 79 -33.39 -16.61 7.68
CA PHE A 79 -32.35 -16.38 6.67
C PHE A 79 -32.74 -16.96 5.31
N VAL A 80 -33.27 -18.19 5.29
CA VAL A 80 -33.74 -18.84 4.06
C VAL A 80 -34.93 -18.08 3.44
N LEU A 81 -35.90 -17.65 4.25
CA LEU A 81 -37.01 -16.81 3.79
C LEU A 81 -36.53 -15.47 3.23
N GLY A 82 -35.51 -14.86 3.83
CA GLY A 82 -34.87 -13.64 3.33
C GLY A 82 -34.22 -13.83 1.96
N LEU A 83 -33.50 -14.93 1.74
CA LEU A 83 -32.87 -15.23 0.45
C LEU A 83 -33.90 -15.41 -0.67
N PHE A 84 -34.99 -16.14 -0.40
CA PHE A 84 -36.05 -16.33 -1.40
C PHE A 84 -36.88 -15.06 -1.64
N GLY A 85 -37.18 -14.29 -0.59
CA GLY A 85 -37.93 -13.04 -0.71
C GLY A 85 -37.17 -11.96 -1.50
N ILE A 86 -35.88 -11.76 -1.20
CA ILE A 86 -35.04 -10.78 -1.89
C ILE A 86 -34.76 -11.21 -3.33
N GLY A 87 -34.56 -12.52 -3.58
CA GLY A 87 -34.37 -13.06 -4.92
C GLY A 87 -35.58 -12.85 -5.83
N ALA A 88 -36.78 -13.18 -5.34
CA ALA A 88 -38.03 -13.00 -6.10
C ALA A 88 -38.32 -11.52 -6.39
N PHE A 89 -38.10 -10.64 -5.41
CA PHE A 89 -38.27 -9.20 -5.59
C PHE A 89 -37.29 -8.63 -6.62
N SER A 90 -36.03 -9.07 -6.60
CA SER A 90 -35.00 -8.60 -7.54
C SER A 90 -35.34 -8.96 -8.98
N VAL A 91 -35.83 -10.19 -9.23
CA VAL A 91 -36.24 -10.62 -10.59
C VAL A 91 -37.48 -9.84 -11.07
N ALA A 92 -38.48 -9.64 -10.21
CA ALA A 92 -39.67 -8.86 -10.56
C ALA A 92 -39.34 -7.39 -10.82
N TRP A 93 -38.42 -6.80 -10.05
CA TRP A 93 -37.97 -5.43 -10.24
C TRP A 93 -37.21 -5.26 -11.55
N ILE A 94 -36.28 -6.19 -11.87
CA ILE A 94 -35.56 -6.24 -13.15
C ILE A 94 -36.55 -6.34 -14.32
N ALA A 95 -37.52 -7.25 -14.24
CA ALA A 95 -38.48 -7.46 -15.32
C ALA A 95 -39.41 -6.25 -15.58
N THR A 96 -39.64 -5.41 -14.56
CA THR A 96 -40.58 -4.29 -14.65
C THR A 96 -39.90 -2.94 -14.89
N HIS A 97 -38.63 -2.78 -14.51
CA HIS A 97 -37.93 -1.49 -14.55
C HIS A 97 -36.81 -1.42 -15.59
N LEU A 98 -36.34 -2.55 -16.12
CA LEU A 98 -35.48 -2.55 -17.30
C LEU A 98 -36.37 -2.63 -18.54
N GLY A 99 -36.60 -1.46 -19.15
CA GLY A 99 -37.36 -1.32 -20.38
C GLY A 99 -36.88 -2.25 -21.49
N ALA A 100 -37.80 -2.56 -22.42
CA ALA A 100 -37.66 -3.56 -23.47
C ALA A 100 -36.27 -3.58 -24.13
N PRO A 101 -35.69 -4.78 -24.36
CA PRO A 101 -34.40 -4.89 -25.02
C PRO A 101 -34.46 -4.23 -26.40
N LEU A 102 -33.50 -3.34 -26.66
CA LEU A 102 -33.25 -2.79 -27.99
C LEU A 102 -33.12 -3.96 -28.97
N GLN A 103 -34.00 -3.99 -29.97
CA GLN A 103 -33.97 -4.95 -31.06
C GLN A 103 -32.64 -4.83 -31.79
N SER A 104 -31.78 -5.82 -31.57
CA SER A 104 -30.53 -6.04 -32.30
C SER A 104 -30.82 -6.15 -33.79
N THR A 105 -30.31 -5.19 -34.56
CA THR A 105 -30.34 -5.19 -36.02
C THR A 105 -29.42 -6.28 -36.57
N ARG A 106 -30.02 -7.23 -37.30
CA ARG A 106 -29.49 -8.10 -38.38
C ARG A 106 -28.30 -9.04 -38.08
N PRO A 107 -28.46 -10.36 -38.29
CA PRO A 107 -27.34 -11.26 -38.51
C PRO A 107 -26.84 -11.16 -39.96
N ILE A 108 -25.52 -11.08 -40.10
CA ILE A 108 -24.82 -11.30 -41.38
C ILE A 108 -24.73 -12.83 -41.58
N HIS A 109 -25.34 -13.33 -42.65
CA HIS A 109 -25.06 -14.65 -43.21
C HIS A 109 -23.62 -14.69 -43.74
N LEU A 110 -22.86 -15.76 -43.44
CA LEU A 110 -22.10 -16.52 -44.43
C LEU A 110 -21.38 -17.74 -43.81
N ALA A 111 -21.36 -18.81 -44.61
CA ALA A 111 -20.56 -20.05 -44.50
C ALA A 111 -21.25 -21.31 -43.90
N GLU A 112 -22.13 -21.87 -44.72
CA GLU A 112 -22.15 -23.27 -45.19
C GLU A 112 -21.13 -24.23 -44.54
N GLN A 113 -21.67 -25.21 -43.78
CA GLN A 113 -20.96 -26.40 -43.33
C GLN A 113 -21.44 -27.60 -44.16
N ASP A 114 -20.49 -28.18 -44.88
CA ASP A 114 -20.59 -29.45 -45.60
C ASP A 114 -20.64 -30.62 -44.59
N PRO A 115 -21.60 -31.57 -44.71
CA PRO A 115 -21.74 -32.69 -43.80
C PRO A 115 -21.18 -33.95 -44.45
N ASP A 116 -19.95 -34.34 -44.10
CA ASP A 116 -19.51 -35.72 -44.34
C ASP A 116 -18.72 -36.27 -43.17
N GLY A 117 -19.29 -37.34 -42.61
CA GLY A 117 -18.81 -38.02 -41.43
C GLY A 117 -17.67 -38.98 -41.73
N VAL A 118 -16.75 -39.11 -40.77
CA VAL A 118 -15.86 -40.28 -40.70
C VAL A 118 -15.89 -40.83 -39.29
N ARG A 119 -16.46 -42.04 -39.18
CA ARG A 119 -16.38 -42.96 -38.05
C ARG A 119 -14.93 -43.41 -37.87
N PHE A 120 -14.38 -43.26 -36.65
CA PHE A 120 -13.21 -44.02 -36.22
C PHE A 120 -13.60 -45.00 -35.11
N LYS A 121 -13.59 -46.29 -35.46
CA LYS A 121 -13.35 -47.42 -34.56
C LYS A 121 -12.19 -48.18 -35.18
N ASP A 122 -11.05 -48.26 -34.50
CA ASP A 122 -10.66 -49.50 -33.83
C ASP A 122 -9.28 -49.43 -33.16
N LYS A 123 -9.11 -50.39 -32.26
CA LYS A 123 -8.12 -50.54 -31.20
C LYS A 123 -6.93 -51.41 -31.63
N ARG A 124 -5.76 -51.12 -31.02
CA ARG A 124 -4.64 -52.01 -30.62
C ARG A 124 -3.83 -52.70 -31.73
N VAL A 125 -2.49 -52.61 -31.64
CA VAL A 125 -1.54 -53.68 -31.24
C VAL A 125 -0.07 -53.22 -31.48
N ALA A 126 0.82 -53.57 -30.53
CA ALA A 126 2.30 -53.69 -30.61
C ALA A 126 3.10 -52.42 -30.98
N LYS A 127 3.89 -51.76 -30.11
CA LYS A 127 4.98 -52.19 -29.21
C LYS A 127 6.00 -53.13 -29.87
N ASP A 128 7.25 -52.66 -29.89
CA ASP A 128 8.49 -53.28 -30.37
C ASP A 128 8.82 -53.10 -31.86
N ARG A 129 9.45 -51.94 -32.17
CA ARG A 129 10.52 -51.75 -33.19
C ARG A 129 10.95 -50.28 -33.28
N PHE A 130 11.54 -49.76 -32.20
CA PHE A 130 12.27 -48.48 -32.24
C PHE A 130 13.75 -48.77 -32.45
N ALA A 131 14.21 -48.79 -33.71
CA ALA A 131 15.63 -48.56 -34.06
C ALA A 131 15.96 -48.56 -35.57
N LYS A 132 15.03 -48.89 -36.51
CA LYS A 132 15.42 -49.04 -37.93
C LYS A 132 14.54 -48.40 -39.01
N ASP A 133 13.51 -47.63 -38.65
CA ASP A 133 12.52 -47.10 -39.62
C ASP A 133 12.58 -45.59 -39.90
N ASP A 134 13.65 -44.87 -39.52
CA ASP A 134 13.77 -43.43 -39.83
C ASP A 134 13.97 -43.12 -41.33
N ARG A 135 14.31 -44.13 -42.16
CA ARG A 135 14.43 -43.94 -43.61
C ARG A 135 13.14 -44.22 -44.38
N ALA A 136 12.23 -45.05 -43.87
CA ALA A 136 10.99 -45.41 -44.55
C ALA A 136 9.79 -44.49 -44.21
N LEU A 137 9.91 -43.67 -43.15
CA LEU A 137 8.89 -42.68 -42.79
C LEU A 137 9.00 -41.36 -43.56
N ARG A 138 10.11 -41.11 -44.27
CA ARG A 138 10.23 -39.96 -45.19
C ARG A 138 9.40 -40.12 -46.48
N ASP A 139 9.20 -41.35 -46.95
CA ASP A 139 8.50 -41.62 -48.22
C ASP A 139 6.98 -41.81 -48.08
N LYS A 140 6.44 -41.95 -46.86
CA LYS A 140 5.00 -42.16 -46.62
C LYS A 140 4.21 -40.88 -46.36
N GLY A 141 4.51 -39.79 -47.07
CA GLY A 141 3.58 -38.66 -47.26
C GLY A 141 2.95 -38.03 -46.01
N PHE A 142 3.52 -38.24 -44.82
CA PHE A 142 3.03 -37.70 -43.53
C PHE A 142 3.76 -36.42 -43.13
N PHE A 143 4.43 -35.77 -44.08
CA PHE A 143 4.60 -34.33 -44.00
C PHE A 143 3.21 -33.75 -44.22
N LEU A 144 2.56 -33.35 -43.12
CA LEU A 144 1.47 -32.37 -43.17
C LEU A 144 1.82 -31.37 -44.28
N ASP A 145 0.92 -31.23 -45.25
CA ASP A 145 0.98 -30.29 -46.34
C ASP A 145 0.99 -28.86 -45.73
N GLN A 146 2.13 -28.47 -45.16
CA GLN A 146 2.38 -27.21 -44.45
C GLN A 146 2.73 -26.10 -45.45
N LYS A 147 2.41 -26.29 -46.73
CA LYS A 147 2.61 -25.30 -47.79
C LYS A 147 1.41 -24.39 -48.02
N LYS A 148 0.42 -24.34 -47.11
CA LYS A 148 -0.43 -23.14 -47.07
C LYS A 148 0.44 -22.00 -46.51
N PRO A 149 0.81 -20.99 -47.32
CA PRO A 149 1.54 -19.84 -46.81
C PRO A 149 0.71 -19.30 -45.65
N ALA A 150 1.31 -19.23 -44.46
CA ALA A 150 0.65 -18.70 -43.29
C ALA A 150 0.10 -17.33 -43.68
N GLU A 151 -1.22 -17.18 -43.67
CA GLU A 151 -1.87 -15.93 -44.01
C GLU A 151 -1.27 -14.86 -43.11
N ALA A 152 -0.67 -13.83 -43.72
CA ALA A 152 0.04 -12.81 -42.98
C ALA A 152 -0.92 -12.17 -41.97
N VAL A 153 -0.63 -12.33 -40.67
CA VAL A 153 -1.46 -11.79 -39.61
C VAL A 153 -1.52 -10.28 -39.76
N ARG A 154 -2.71 -9.75 -40.06
CA ARG A 154 -2.93 -8.31 -40.19
C ARG A 154 -3.01 -7.68 -38.78
N PRO A 155 -2.22 -6.64 -38.48
CA PRO A 155 -2.34 -5.93 -37.21
C PRO A 155 -3.75 -5.37 -37.01
N VAL A 156 -4.25 -5.42 -35.77
CA VAL A 156 -5.49 -4.74 -35.38
C VAL A 156 -5.22 -3.25 -35.17
N GLU A 157 -5.90 -2.38 -35.92
CA GLU A 157 -5.77 -0.93 -35.78
C GLU A 157 -6.35 -0.45 -34.45
N ILE A 158 -5.58 0.32 -33.69
CA ILE A 158 -6.00 1.00 -32.47
C ILE A 158 -6.30 2.45 -32.82
N PHE A 159 -7.53 2.88 -32.56
CA PHE A 159 -7.95 4.27 -32.68
C PHE A 159 -7.97 4.90 -31.30
N PRO A 160 -7.00 5.78 -30.96
CA PRO A 160 -7.04 6.50 -29.70
C PRO A 160 -8.29 7.40 -29.62
N ALA A 161 -8.82 7.57 -28.42
CA ALA A 161 -9.80 8.59 -28.09
C ALA A 161 -9.22 10.00 -28.33
N PHE A 162 -10.07 11.01 -28.23
CA PHE A 162 -9.69 12.41 -28.49
C PHE A 162 -8.54 12.90 -27.59
N ASP A 163 -8.44 12.41 -26.36
CA ASP A 163 -7.34 12.71 -25.44
C ASP A 163 -6.04 11.95 -25.75
N GLY A 164 -6.05 11.07 -26.76
CA GLY A 164 -4.94 10.21 -27.15
C GLY A 164 -4.83 8.92 -26.34
N SER A 165 -5.80 8.62 -25.46
CA SER A 165 -5.85 7.37 -24.71
C SER A 165 -6.51 6.25 -25.51
N ALA A 166 -6.19 4.99 -25.21
CA ALA A 166 -6.83 3.83 -25.80
C ALA A 166 -6.90 2.68 -24.78
N LEU A 167 -7.99 1.92 -24.84
CA LEU A 167 -8.16 0.66 -24.10
C LEU A 167 -8.33 -0.47 -25.11
N VAL A 168 -7.47 -1.48 -25.01
CA VAL A 168 -7.53 -2.68 -25.84
C VAL A 168 -7.80 -3.88 -24.94
N ASN A 169 -8.87 -4.61 -25.24
CA ASN A 169 -9.16 -5.91 -24.66
C ASN A 169 -8.95 -6.95 -25.76
N ALA A 170 -7.95 -7.81 -25.61
CA ALA A 170 -7.56 -8.74 -26.66
C ALA A 170 -7.08 -10.08 -26.09
N ARG A 171 -6.87 -11.03 -27.00
CA ARG A 171 -6.33 -12.35 -26.69
C ARG A 171 -5.06 -12.56 -27.51
N ALA A 172 -3.99 -12.98 -26.85
CA ALA A 172 -2.80 -13.46 -27.52
C ALA A 172 -3.03 -14.93 -27.89
N ASN A 173 -3.47 -15.20 -29.11
CA ASN A 173 -3.85 -16.54 -29.59
C ASN A 173 -3.28 -16.90 -30.96
N PHE A 174 -2.61 -15.96 -31.65
CA PHE A 174 -1.91 -16.34 -32.87
C PHE A 174 -0.82 -17.33 -32.48
N PRO A 175 -0.75 -18.50 -33.14
CA PRO A 175 0.30 -19.45 -32.87
C PRO A 175 1.62 -18.70 -33.01
N ALA A 176 2.56 -18.94 -32.10
CA ALA A 176 3.94 -18.63 -32.37
C ALA A 176 4.31 -19.46 -33.58
N GLY A 177 4.09 -18.90 -34.78
CA GLY A 177 4.48 -19.56 -36.01
C GLY A 177 5.94 -19.93 -35.83
N TRP A 178 6.34 -21.08 -36.33
CA TRP A 178 7.75 -21.41 -36.51
C TRP A 178 8.42 -20.47 -37.53
N ILE A 179 7.94 -19.23 -37.67
CA ILE A 179 8.63 -18.12 -38.30
C ILE A 179 9.78 -17.82 -37.37
N ASP A 180 10.82 -18.61 -37.61
CA ASP A 180 12.17 -18.47 -37.15
C ASP A 180 12.69 -17.11 -37.61
N HIS A 181 12.29 -16.05 -36.91
CA HIS A 181 12.98 -14.78 -37.00
C HIS A 181 14.34 -14.85 -36.26
N GLY A 182 14.91 -16.06 -36.00
CA GLY A 182 16.27 -16.33 -35.51
C GLY A 182 16.61 -15.79 -34.11
N LYS A 183 15.80 -14.87 -33.59
CA LYS A 183 16.06 -14.06 -32.39
C LYS A 183 14.88 -14.04 -31.41
N TRP A 184 13.74 -14.65 -31.76
CA TRP A 184 12.46 -14.42 -31.07
C TRP A 184 11.70 -15.71 -30.69
N GLY A 185 12.26 -16.89 -30.96
CA GLY A 185 11.59 -18.19 -30.83
C GLY A 185 11.27 -18.67 -29.40
N ASN A 186 11.44 -17.82 -28.39
CA ASN A 186 11.19 -18.18 -26.99
C ASN A 186 9.84 -17.68 -26.47
N ASP A 187 9.11 -16.87 -27.22
CA ASP A 187 7.83 -16.35 -26.76
C ASP A 187 6.66 -17.23 -27.26
N GLY A 188 5.60 -17.32 -26.46
CA GLY A 188 4.39 -18.06 -26.75
C GLY A 188 3.46 -17.33 -27.73
N PRO A 189 2.17 -17.69 -27.75
CA PRO A 189 1.17 -17.01 -28.58
C PRO A 189 1.19 -15.49 -28.46
N TYR A 190 0.79 -14.82 -29.53
CA TYR A 190 0.90 -13.36 -29.62
C TYR A 190 -0.37 -12.67 -30.12
N SER A 191 -0.37 -11.34 -30.00
CA SER A 191 -1.32 -10.40 -30.60
C SER A 191 -0.56 -9.22 -31.18
N LEU A 192 -0.99 -8.73 -32.34
CA LEU A 192 -0.35 -7.66 -33.08
C LEU A 192 -1.34 -6.51 -33.29
N HIS A 193 -0.94 -5.31 -32.88
CA HIS A 193 -1.73 -4.09 -33.04
C HIS A 193 -0.93 -3.01 -33.74
N ARG A 194 -1.62 -2.06 -34.37
CA ARG A 194 -1.02 -0.85 -34.95
C ARG A 194 -1.61 0.38 -34.26
N ILE A 195 -0.75 1.34 -33.93
CA ILE A 195 -1.18 2.62 -33.34
C ILE A 195 -0.35 3.76 -33.93
N ARG A 196 -0.99 4.87 -34.26
CA ARG A 196 -0.30 6.10 -34.69
C ARG A 196 0.10 6.92 -33.47
N LEU A 197 1.40 7.15 -33.29
CA LEU A 197 1.95 7.93 -32.18
C LEU A 197 2.54 9.25 -32.69
N GLN A 198 2.51 10.29 -31.85
CA GLN A 198 3.05 11.62 -32.17
C GLN A 198 4.49 11.78 -31.68
N GLN A 199 5.34 12.36 -32.51
CA GLN A 199 6.74 12.67 -32.16
C GLN A 199 6.83 13.56 -30.92
N GLY A 200 7.79 13.26 -30.03
CA GLY A 200 8.08 14.09 -28.85
C GLY A 200 7.04 14.02 -27.73
N LYS A 201 5.99 13.22 -27.90
CA LYS A 201 4.97 12.99 -26.87
C LYS A 201 5.24 11.67 -26.18
N ILE A 202 5.45 11.67 -24.87
CA ILE A 202 5.64 10.44 -24.10
C ILE A 202 4.28 9.75 -23.95
N TYR A 203 4.23 8.44 -24.22
CA TYR A 203 3.08 7.58 -24.00
C TYR A 203 3.41 6.50 -22.98
N ASN A 204 2.48 6.26 -22.06
CA ASN A 204 2.53 5.16 -21.11
C ASN A 204 1.70 4.00 -21.64
N PHE A 205 2.30 2.80 -21.62
CA PHE A 205 1.66 1.55 -21.98
C PHE A 205 1.61 0.67 -20.74
N HIS A 206 0.42 0.32 -20.27
CA HIS A 206 0.19 -0.62 -19.18
C HIS A 206 -0.54 -1.85 -19.70
N VAL A 207 0.07 -3.03 -19.56
CA VAL A 207 -0.51 -4.30 -20.00
C VAL A 207 -0.72 -5.21 -18.80
N ALA A 208 -1.95 -5.67 -18.61
CA ALA A 208 -2.32 -6.64 -17.59
C ALA A 208 -2.79 -7.94 -18.24
N GLY A 209 -2.05 -9.02 -18.00
CA GLY A 209 -2.37 -10.36 -18.46
C GLY A 209 -3.33 -11.07 -17.50
N PHE A 210 -4.35 -11.72 -18.05
CA PHE A 210 -5.21 -12.64 -17.32
C PHE A 210 -4.72 -14.07 -17.54
N ASN A 211 -4.08 -14.61 -16.50
CA ASN A 211 -3.41 -15.92 -16.51
C ASN A 211 -2.14 -16.07 -17.37
N ILE A 212 -1.67 -14.99 -17.97
CA ILE A 212 -0.42 -14.93 -18.75
C ILE A 212 0.50 -13.84 -18.22
N THR A 213 1.80 -14.02 -18.37
CA THR A 213 2.82 -13.00 -18.13
C THR A 213 3.10 -12.31 -19.45
N PRO A 214 2.53 -11.11 -19.69
CA PRO A 214 2.68 -10.46 -20.98
C PRO A 214 4.12 -9.97 -21.18
N ARG A 215 4.56 -9.92 -22.42
CA ARG A 215 5.73 -9.15 -22.85
C ARG A 215 5.30 -8.22 -23.98
N LEU A 216 5.60 -6.95 -23.82
CA LEU A 216 5.25 -5.88 -24.76
C LEU A 216 6.50 -5.46 -25.51
N ARG A 217 6.38 -5.39 -26.84
CA ARG A 217 7.36 -4.74 -27.72
C ARG A 217 6.70 -3.69 -28.58
N ILE A 218 7.43 -2.60 -28.81
CA ILE A 218 7.03 -1.51 -29.69
C ILE A 218 8.02 -1.49 -30.85
N PHE A 219 7.52 -1.51 -32.08
CA PHE A 219 8.33 -1.49 -33.29
C PHE A 219 8.10 -0.22 -34.09
N ASP A 220 9.21 0.35 -34.57
CA ASP A 220 9.26 1.41 -35.56
C ASP A 220 9.76 0.82 -36.88
N GLY A 221 8.81 0.46 -37.76
CA GLY A 221 9.13 -0.40 -38.91
C GLY A 221 9.57 -1.80 -38.44
N GLU A 222 10.78 -2.22 -38.80
CA GLU A 222 11.36 -3.50 -38.38
C GLU A 222 12.15 -3.42 -37.05
N ALA A 223 12.46 -2.20 -36.58
CA ALA A 223 13.28 -2.01 -35.40
C ALA A 223 12.44 -2.08 -34.12
N SER A 224 12.81 -2.97 -33.19
CA SER A 224 12.27 -2.95 -31.82
C SER A 224 12.85 -1.75 -31.07
N VAL A 225 12.01 -0.76 -30.77
CA VAL A 225 12.37 0.49 -30.10
C VAL A 225 12.09 0.47 -28.60
N ALA A 226 11.28 -0.50 -28.14
CA ALA A 226 11.03 -0.73 -26.73
C ALA A 226 10.66 -2.21 -26.49
N ASP A 227 11.15 -2.81 -25.40
CA ASP A 227 10.83 -4.18 -25.00
C ASP A 227 10.73 -4.24 -23.46
N LYS A 228 9.61 -4.77 -22.96
CA LYS A 228 9.39 -4.97 -21.53
C LYS A 228 8.69 -6.30 -21.29
N MET A 229 9.23 -7.07 -20.36
CA MET A 229 8.59 -8.28 -19.85
C MET A 229 7.81 -7.97 -18.57
N GLY A 230 6.65 -8.60 -18.41
CA GLY A 230 5.83 -8.55 -17.20
C GLY A 230 6.47 -9.23 -16.01
N VAL A 231 5.99 -8.84 -14.82
CA VAL A 231 6.49 -9.38 -13.55
C VAL A 231 5.57 -10.50 -13.09
N PHE A 232 6.13 -11.70 -12.91
CA PHE A 232 5.44 -12.81 -12.25
C PHE A 232 5.50 -12.64 -10.72
N PRO A 233 4.42 -12.91 -9.96
CA PRO A 233 3.12 -13.45 -10.38
C PRO A 233 2.08 -12.38 -10.74
N ALA A 234 2.44 -11.10 -10.66
CA ALA A 234 1.51 -9.98 -10.86
C ALA A 234 0.97 -9.87 -12.30
N ARG A 235 1.65 -10.49 -13.28
CA ARG A 235 1.23 -10.61 -14.68
C ARG A 235 0.95 -9.26 -15.33
N ARG A 236 1.73 -8.25 -14.96
CA ARG A 236 1.59 -6.85 -15.40
C ARG A 236 2.92 -6.29 -15.82
N LEU A 237 2.89 -5.34 -16.75
CA LEU A 237 4.02 -4.49 -17.12
C LEU A 237 3.56 -3.06 -17.34
N MET A 238 4.49 -2.12 -17.20
CA MET A 238 4.34 -0.76 -17.68
C MET A 238 5.64 -0.29 -18.34
N ILE A 239 5.52 0.47 -19.44
CA ILE A 239 6.64 1.15 -20.10
C ILE A 239 6.19 2.52 -20.60
N SER A 240 7.08 3.51 -20.50
CA SER A 240 6.92 4.82 -21.13
C SER A 240 7.78 4.88 -22.39
N TYR A 241 7.24 5.40 -23.48
CA TYR A 241 7.94 5.52 -24.76
C TYR A 241 7.70 6.89 -25.39
N GLU A 242 8.77 7.52 -25.88
CA GLU A 242 8.74 8.77 -26.62
C GLU A 242 9.05 8.49 -28.10
N PRO A 243 8.05 8.59 -29.00
CA PRO A 243 8.23 8.37 -30.42
C PRO A 243 9.21 9.38 -31.03
N LYS A 244 10.18 8.87 -31.80
CA LYS A 244 11.14 9.71 -32.54
C LYS A 244 10.56 10.35 -33.79
N ARG A 245 9.43 9.85 -34.28
CA ARG A 245 8.70 10.35 -35.45
C ARG A 245 7.20 10.13 -35.28
N THR A 246 6.40 11.00 -35.92
CA THR A 246 4.94 10.83 -36.00
C THR A 246 4.63 9.81 -37.08
N ALA A 247 4.26 8.60 -36.67
CA ALA A 247 4.07 7.47 -37.57
C ALA A 247 3.23 6.38 -36.92
N ASP A 248 2.94 5.35 -37.69
CA ASP A 248 2.33 4.13 -37.20
C ASP A 248 3.42 3.22 -36.61
N TYR A 249 3.18 2.75 -35.39
CA TYR A 249 4.03 1.81 -34.67
C TYR A 249 3.29 0.48 -34.52
N LEU A 250 4.04 -0.63 -34.57
CA LEU A 250 3.48 -1.94 -34.29
C LEU A 250 3.69 -2.29 -32.82
N ILE A 251 2.62 -2.74 -32.18
CA ILE A 251 2.59 -3.18 -30.80
C ILE A 251 2.43 -4.70 -30.81
N HIS A 252 3.45 -5.38 -30.31
CA HIS A 252 3.50 -6.84 -30.28
C HIS A 252 3.43 -7.30 -28.83
N ILE A 253 2.31 -7.95 -28.48
CA ILE A 253 2.10 -8.55 -27.15
C ILE A 253 2.28 -10.05 -27.29
N THR A 254 3.23 -10.60 -26.54
CA THR A 254 3.47 -12.05 -26.46
C THR A 254 3.21 -12.55 -25.05
N THR A 255 2.98 -13.86 -24.91
CA THR A 255 2.90 -14.53 -23.61
C THR A 255 4.22 -15.24 -23.33
N GLN A 256 4.75 -15.14 -22.10
CA GLN A 256 5.90 -15.95 -21.72
C GLN A 256 5.53 -17.44 -21.69
N GLU A 257 4.30 -17.73 -21.32
CA GLU A 257 3.79 -19.07 -21.28
C GLU A 257 3.36 -19.53 -22.68
N ARG A 258 3.64 -20.79 -23.04
CA ARG A 258 3.31 -21.35 -24.37
C ARG A 258 1.80 -21.54 -24.63
N PHE A 259 0.94 -20.84 -23.88
CA PHE A 259 -0.51 -20.92 -24.00
C PHE A 259 -1.11 -19.54 -24.24
N ALA A 260 -2.23 -19.54 -24.97
CA ALA A 260 -2.97 -18.33 -25.29
C ALA A 260 -3.61 -17.73 -24.04
N GLY A 261 -3.69 -16.41 -23.96
CA GLY A 261 -4.31 -15.72 -22.82
C GLY A 261 -4.92 -14.38 -23.17
N ASN A 262 -5.86 -13.95 -22.33
CA ASN A 262 -6.50 -12.65 -22.47
C ASN A 262 -5.61 -11.59 -21.79
N PHE A 263 -5.62 -10.38 -22.31
CA PHE A 263 -4.98 -9.23 -21.68
C PHE A 263 -5.79 -7.96 -21.90
N THR A 264 -5.54 -6.99 -21.02
CA THR A 264 -5.96 -5.60 -21.22
C THR A 264 -4.72 -4.74 -21.41
N MET A 265 -4.79 -3.80 -22.35
CA MET A 265 -3.74 -2.83 -22.59
C MET A 265 -4.34 -1.42 -22.55
N ASN A 266 -3.85 -0.61 -21.62
CA ASN A 266 -4.14 0.81 -21.52
C ASN A 266 -2.98 1.59 -22.10
N ILE A 267 -3.27 2.49 -23.04
CA ILE A 267 -2.32 3.41 -23.63
C ILE A 267 -2.82 4.81 -23.27
N ALA A 268 -1.96 5.67 -22.75
CA ALA A 268 -2.31 7.06 -22.56
C ALA A 268 -1.09 7.99 -22.67
N PRO A 269 -1.29 9.25 -23.08
CA PRO A 269 -0.24 10.24 -22.97
C PRO A 269 0.24 10.40 -21.53
N TYR A 270 1.55 10.57 -21.38
CA TYR A 270 2.15 10.99 -20.13
C TYR A 270 1.59 12.36 -19.72
N ASN A 271 1.08 12.42 -18.51
CA ASN A 271 0.66 13.65 -17.86
C ASN A 271 1.29 13.69 -16.47
N ARG A 272 2.22 14.63 -16.25
CA ARG A 272 2.77 14.87 -14.91
C ARG A 272 1.79 15.76 -14.15
N PRO A 273 0.98 15.22 -13.22
CA PRO A 273 0.11 16.07 -12.44
C PRO A 273 0.95 17.00 -11.56
N VAL A 274 0.42 18.20 -11.32
CA VAL A 274 0.95 19.08 -10.28
C VAL A 274 0.84 18.36 -8.93
N PRO A 275 1.91 18.36 -8.10
CA PRO A 275 1.84 17.78 -6.76
C PRO A 275 0.66 18.33 -5.97
N VAL A 276 -0.06 17.46 -5.28
CA VAL A 276 -1.23 17.87 -4.49
C VAL A 276 -0.75 18.51 -3.20
N ALA A 277 -1.10 19.78 -2.96
CA ALA A 277 -0.87 20.45 -1.69
C ALA A 277 -1.71 19.76 -0.60
N ALA A 278 -1.05 18.93 0.20
CA ALA A 278 -1.65 18.11 1.23
C ALA A 278 -1.81 18.89 2.55
N ILE A 279 -2.99 18.75 3.14
CA ILE A 279 -3.40 19.34 4.41
C ILE A 279 -3.58 18.20 5.41
N LEU A 280 -3.05 18.38 6.62
CA LEU A 280 -3.22 17.41 7.70
C LEU A 280 -4.69 17.21 8.05
N ASN A 281 -5.02 16.00 8.48
CA ASN A 281 -6.35 15.53 8.85
C ASN A 281 -7.39 15.48 7.71
N HIS A 282 -7.00 15.77 6.46
CA HIS A 282 -7.86 15.59 5.29
C HIS A 282 -7.63 14.21 4.64
N PRO A 283 -8.69 13.45 4.33
CA PRO A 283 -8.58 12.21 3.57
C PRO A 283 -8.51 12.51 2.06
N TYR A 284 -7.50 11.96 1.38
CA TYR A 284 -7.34 12.06 -0.07
C TYR A 284 -7.76 10.75 -0.74
N GLN A 285 -8.86 10.77 -1.48
CA GLN A 285 -9.32 9.63 -2.29
C GLN A 285 -8.90 9.82 -3.74
N HIS A 286 -7.89 9.08 -4.19
CA HIS A 286 -7.35 9.20 -5.54
C HIS A 286 -7.18 7.82 -6.19
N ARG A 287 -6.83 7.83 -7.48
CA ARG A 287 -6.56 6.63 -8.27
C ARG A 287 -5.18 6.71 -8.89
N LEU A 288 -4.38 5.65 -8.82
CA LEU A 288 -3.20 5.50 -9.67
C LEU A 288 -3.65 5.19 -11.09
N ARG A 289 -3.31 6.07 -12.03
CA ARG A 289 -3.75 5.98 -13.41
C ARG A 289 -2.56 5.84 -14.37
N VAL A 290 -2.84 5.35 -15.57
CA VAL A 290 -1.81 5.11 -16.60
C VAL A 290 -1.16 6.41 -17.08
N GLU A 291 -1.82 7.56 -16.97
CA GLU A 291 -1.27 8.85 -17.42
C GLU A 291 -0.16 9.36 -16.49
N TYR A 292 -0.13 8.90 -15.24
CA TYR A 292 0.78 9.42 -14.23
C TYR A 292 2.24 9.05 -14.48
N PRO A 293 3.18 9.84 -13.92
CA PRO A 293 4.59 9.57 -14.07
C PRO A 293 4.98 8.22 -13.51
N PHE A 294 5.80 7.50 -14.26
CA PHE A 294 6.39 6.22 -13.87
C PHE A 294 7.89 6.43 -13.64
N ASN A 295 8.39 6.03 -12.47
CA ASN A 295 9.81 6.18 -12.15
C ASN A 295 10.60 5.02 -12.77
N ILE A 296 11.26 5.29 -13.90
CA ILE A 296 12.05 4.30 -14.67
C ILE A 296 13.16 3.66 -13.82
N GLY A 297 13.70 4.38 -12.83
CA GLY A 297 14.77 3.87 -11.97
C GLY A 297 14.30 2.92 -10.86
N ALA A 298 13.01 2.94 -10.53
CA ALA A 298 12.48 2.14 -9.43
C ALA A 298 11.96 0.79 -9.97
N LYS A 299 12.68 -0.30 -9.64
CA LYS A 299 12.35 -1.65 -10.13
C LYS A 299 10.92 -2.02 -9.71
N ASN A 300 10.08 -2.28 -10.69
CA ASN A 300 8.70 -2.79 -10.55
C ASN A 300 7.76 -1.86 -9.77
N HIS A 301 7.94 -0.54 -9.83
CA HIS A 301 6.91 0.39 -9.34
C HIS A 301 5.95 0.83 -10.43
N GLY A 302 4.69 1.06 -10.09
CA GLY A 302 3.70 1.59 -11.03
C GLY A 302 3.79 3.10 -11.24
N PRO A 303 2.70 3.69 -11.76
CA PRO A 303 2.57 5.13 -11.81
C PRO A 303 2.63 5.72 -10.41
N THR A 304 3.03 6.98 -10.33
CA THR A 304 3.26 7.70 -9.08
C THR A 304 2.39 8.95 -9.02
N ARG A 305 1.79 9.20 -7.85
CA ARG A 305 1.09 10.44 -7.53
C ARG A 305 1.86 11.17 -6.43
N ASP A 306 2.22 12.41 -6.70
CA ASP A 306 2.97 13.25 -5.76
C ASP A 306 2.05 14.14 -4.92
N TYR A 307 2.45 14.32 -3.68
CA TYR A 307 1.85 15.21 -2.68
C TYR A 307 2.96 16.06 -2.07
N GLU A 308 2.61 17.27 -1.68
CA GLU A 308 3.48 18.18 -0.92
C GLU A 308 2.80 18.53 0.40
N VAL A 309 3.42 18.18 1.52
CA VAL A 309 2.89 18.44 2.86
C VAL A 309 3.89 19.26 3.67
N THR A 310 3.41 20.23 4.44
CA THR A 310 4.26 21.00 5.37
C THR A 310 4.23 20.34 6.73
N LEU A 311 5.40 19.94 7.23
CA LEU A 311 5.58 19.27 8.52
C LEU A 311 6.49 20.10 9.43
N GLU A 312 6.28 19.99 10.74
CA GLU A 312 7.12 20.62 11.75
C GLU A 312 8.17 19.64 12.26
N ALA A 313 9.39 20.12 12.52
CA ALA A 313 10.48 19.31 13.08
C ALA A 313 10.05 18.62 14.38
N ASP A 314 10.56 17.40 14.59
CA ASP A 314 10.41 16.61 15.82
C ASP A 314 8.96 16.26 16.21
N ARG A 315 7.96 16.64 15.41
CA ARG A 315 6.58 16.21 15.62
C ARG A 315 6.36 14.83 15.01
N GLU A 316 5.58 14.00 15.69
CA GLU A 316 5.22 12.68 15.20
C GLU A 316 3.98 12.79 14.30
N TYR A 317 4.04 12.22 13.11
CA TYR A 317 2.94 12.17 12.16
C TYR A 317 2.65 10.72 11.81
N LEU A 318 1.36 10.39 11.71
CA LEU A 318 0.89 9.10 11.25
C LEU A 318 0.40 9.24 9.81
N PHE A 319 1.04 8.50 8.91
CA PHE A 319 0.62 8.37 7.51
C PHE A 319 -0.08 7.03 7.34
N ASN A 320 -1.35 7.08 6.96
CA ASN A 320 -2.17 5.93 6.65
C ASN A 320 -2.48 5.94 5.16
N LEU A 321 -2.12 4.86 4.46
CA LEU A 321 -2.45 4.64 3.07
C LEU A 321 -3.19 3.31 2.95
N ASP A 322 -4.46 3.39 2.57
CA ASP A 322 -5.32 2.24 2.34
C ASP A 322 -5.52 2.08 0.83
N ALA A 323 -4.99 0.99 0.26
CA ALA A 323 -5.30 0.63 -1.12
C ALA A 323 -6.66 -0.09 -1.19
N HIS A 324 -7.47 0.29 -2.19
CA HIS A 324 -8.75 -0.34 -2.47
C HIS A 324 -8.62 -1.25 -3.69
N GLY A 325 -9.18 -2.45 -3.59
CA GLY A 325 -9.21 -3.43 -4.68
C GLY A 325 -8.40 -4.68 -4.38
N PHE A 326 -8.39 -5.61 -5.34
CA PHE A 326 -7.70 -6.88 -5.18
C PHE A 326 -6.31 -6.82 -5.81
N ASN A 327 -5.34 -7.46 -5.16
CA ASN A 327 -4.04 -7.78 -5.74
C ASN A 327 -3.21 -6.56 -6.16
N TRP A 328 -3.15 -5.51 -5.33
CA TRP A 328 -2.08 -4.53 -5.46
C TRP A 328 -1.51 -4.11 -4.12
N LYS A 329 -0.19 -3.92 -4.09
CA LYS A 329 0.55 -3.53 -2.88
C LYS A 329 0.92 -2.07 -3.01
N PRO A 330 0.35 -1.17 -2.18
CA PRO A 330 0.73 0.23 -2.23
C PRO A 330 2.20 0.39 -1.80
N VAL A 331 2.83 1.43 -2.32
CA VAL A 331 4.17 1.87 -1.91
C VAL A 331 4.08 3.37 -1.66
N MET A 332 4.63 3.80 -0.54
CA MET A 332 4.70 5.20 -0.17
C MET A 332 6.16 5.58 -0.01
N GLN A 333 6.54 6.69 -0.62
CA GLN A 333 7.90 7.21 -0.60
C GLN A 333 7.90 8.62 0.00
N ILE A 334 8.73 8.86 1.00
CA ILE A 334 8.96 10.20 1.58
C ILE A 334 10.33 10.68 1.11
N GLN A 335 10.39 11.83 0.43
CA GLN A 335 11.66 12.44 0.06
C GLN A 335 12.13 13.41 1.15
N GLU A 336 13.35 13.21 1.63
CA GLU A 336 13.97 13.94 2.72
C GLU A 336 15.44 14.18 2.40
N ASN A 337 15.88 15.43 2.30
CA ASN A 337 17.29 15.80 2.10
C ASN A 337 17.98 15.06 0.93
N GLY A 338 17.26 14.86 -0.18
CA GLY A 338 17.76 14.12 -1.35
C GLY A 338 17.78 12.60 -1.19
N ARG A 339 17.33 12.07 -0.05
CA ARG A 339 17.10 10.64 0.18
C ARG A 339 15.61 10.32 0.02
N THR A 340 15.32 9.10 -0.40
CA THR A 340 13.95 8.57 -0.49
C THR A 340 13.80 7.45 0.51
N LEU A 341 12.90 7.63 1.48
CA LEU A 341 12.48 6.59 2.40
C LEU A 341 11.30 5.85 1.78
N GLU A 342 11.41 4.54 1.58
CA GLU A 342 10.39 3.71 0.97
C GLU A 342 9.68 2.84 2.01
N TYR A 343 8.36 2.83 1.95
CA TYR A 343 7.48 2.00 2.76
C TYR A 343 6.56 1.22 1.85
N VAL A 344 6.46 -0.08 2.07
CA VAL A 344 5.66 -1.00 1.24
C VAL A 344 4.50 -1.54 2.07
N GLY A 345 3.32 -1.59 1.46
CA GLY A 345 2.11 -2.11 2.07
C GLY A 345 2.25 -3.56 2.54
N ASP A 346 1.54 -3.86 3.64
CA ASP A 346 1.43 -5.20 4.18
C ASP A 346 0.51 -6.09 3.32
N PHE A 347 0.22 -7.31 3.81
CA PHE A 347 -0.70 -8.23 3.14
C PHE A 347 -2.15 -7.71 3.10
N ASN A 348 -2.52 -6.78 3.99
CA ASN A 348 -3.82 -6.12 4.00
C ASN A 348 -3.89 -4.93 3.03
N GLN A 349 -2.82 -4.69 2.27
CA GLN A 349 -2.70 -3.57 1.34
C GLN A 349 -2.79 -2.21 2.06
N ARG A 350 -2.28 -2.16 3.29
CA ARG A 350 -2.24 -0.93 4.09
C ARG A 350 -0.81 -0.56 4.40
N ILE A 351 -0.54 0.74 4.45
CA ILE A 351 0.66 1.31 5.06
C ILE A 351 0.21 2.19 6.22
N GLN A 352 0.73 1.90 7.40
CA GLN A 352 0.58 2.74 8.58
C GLN A 352 1.96 3.00 9.15
N ILE A 353 2.49 4.21 8.96
CA ILE A 353 3.81 4.58 9.45
C ILE A 353 3.75 5.79 10.35
N SER A 354 4.52 5.72 11.44
CA SER A 354 4.87 6.90 12.21
C SER A 354 6.15 7.50 11.64
N TYR A 355 6.13 8.80 11.36
CA TYR A 355 7.25 9.53 10.81
C TYR A 355 7.47 10.81 11.61
N ARG A 356 8.73 11.07 11.97
CA ARG A 356 9.17 12.26 12.68
C ARG A 356 10.17 13.01 11.79
N PRO A 357 9.79 14.15 11.19
CA PRO A 357 10.67 14.87 10.29
C PRO A 357 11.82 15.50 11.06
N PRO A 358 13.08 15.41 10.59
CA PRO A 358 14.23 15.99 11.29
C PRO A 358 14.28 17.53 11.20
N ALA A 359 13.57 18.12 10.24
CA ALA A 359 13.53 19.56 10.03
C ALA A 359 12.11 20.01 9.68
N ALA A 360 11.76 21.25 10.01
CA ALA A 360 10.49 21.82 9.59
C ALA A 360 10.57 22.22 8.11
N GLY A 361 9.50 22.00 7.36
CA GLY A 361 9.46 22.40 5.95
C GLY A 361 8.48 21.61 5.10
N LYS A 362 8.64 21.76 3.79
CA LYS A 362 7.86 21.03 2.77
C LYS A 362 8.51 19.69 2.49
N TYR A 363 7.72 18.64 2.60
CA TYR A 363 8.09 17.27 2.29
C TYR A 363 7.32 16.80 1.06
N LYS A 364 8.01 16.09 0.17
CA LYS A 364 7.39 15.43 -0.98
C LYS A 364 7.08 14.00 -0.60
N LEU A 365 5.82 13.63 -0.80
CA LEU A 365 5.32 12.28 -0.60
C LEU A 365 4.87 11.75 -1.96
N ALA A 366 5.34 10.56 -2.33
CA ALA A 366 4.97 9.88 -3.56
C ALA A 366 4.22 8.60 -3.22
N VAL A 367 3.01 8.45 -3.75
CA VAL A 367 2.21 7.22 -3.67
C VAL A 367 2.33 6.48 -4.99
N THR A 368 2.76 5.23 -4.95
CA THR A 368 2.87 4.32 -6.09
C THR A 368 2.44 2.91 -5.68
N SER A 369 2.74 1.91 -6.50
CA SER A 369 2.36 0.51 -6.32
C SER A 369 3.52 -0.41 -6.68
N LYS A 370 3.58 -1.61 -6.09
CA LYS A 370 4.41 -2.70 -6.64
C LYS A 370 3.75 -3.30 -7.88
N ASP A 371 4.60 -3.87 -8.73
CA ASP A 371 4.26 -4.65 -9.91
C ASP A 371 3.31 -3.95 -10.88
N PHE A 372 3.52 -2.63 -11.02
CA PHE A 372 2.81 -1.76 -11.97
C PHE A 372 1.31 -1.66 -11.77
N ALA A 373 0.81 -1.99 -10.58
CA ALA A 373 -0.62 -2.02 -10.36
C ALA A 373 -1.25 -0.63 -10.43
N LEU A 374 -2.47 -0.59 -10.95
CA LEU A 374 -3.35 0.58 -10.95
C LEU A 374 -4.47 0.31 -9.93
N GLY A 375 -4.99 1.36 -9.29
CA GLY A 375 -6.03 1.19 -8.27
C GLY A 375 -6.39 2.46 -7.53
N ASP A 376 -7.53 2.43 -6.86
CA ASP A 376 -8.00 3.51 -5.98
C ASP A 376 -7.36 3.37 -4.60
N TYR A 377 -7.10 4.48 -3.92
CA TYR A 377 -6.56 4.48 -2.57
C TYR A 377 -7.05 5.69 -1.76
N THR A 378 -6.99 5.55 -0.44
CA THR A 378 -7.17 6.64 0.52
C THR A 378 -5.86 6.93 1.24
N LEU A 379 -5.36 8.16 1.14
CA LEU A 379 -4.25 8.64 1.95
C LEU A 379 -4.78 9.57 3.05
N ARG A 380 -4.37 9.33 4.30
CA ARG A 380 -4.64 10.22 5.43
C ARG A 380 -3.36 10.49 6.21
N MET A 381 -3.14 11.76 6.49
CA MET A 381 -1.98 12.23 7.25
C MET A 381 -2.50 12.92 8.50
N VAL A 382 -2.14 12.44 9.68
CA VAL A 382 -2.54 13.06 10.94
C VAL A 382 -1.31 13.37 11.77
N GLN A 383 -1.29 14.54 12.41
CA GLN A 383 -0.30 14.77 13.47
C GLN A 383 -0.68 13.89 14.64
N LYS A 384 0.20 12.96 15.02
CA LYS A 384 0.02 12.15 16.20
C LYS A 384 0.29 13.04 17.40
N LEU A 385 -0.73 13.24 18.23
CA LEU A 385 -0.53 13.91 19.51
C LEU A 385 0.37 12.99 20.36
N PRO A 386 1.44 13.53 20.97
CA PRO A 386 2.27 12.73 21.83
C PRO A 386 1.43 12.20 22.99
N THR A 387 1.64 10.94 23.35
CA THR A 387 0.98 10.34 24.52
C THR A 387 1.46 11.05 25.77
N LEU A 388 0.55 11.71 26.47
CA LEU A 388 0.85 12.35 27.75
C LEU A 388 0.94 11.28 28.82
N GLN A 389 2.01 11.29 29.61
CA GLN A 389 2.04 10.52 30.85
C GLN A 389 0.94 11.07 31.77
N THR A 390 0.03 10.19 32.18
CA THR A 390 -1.07 10.54 33.06
C THR A 390 -0.64 10.43 34.52
N ILE A 391 -0.96 11.47 35.29
CA ILE A 391 -0.75 11.55 36.73
C ILE A 391 -2.13 11.47 37.38
N LEU A 392 -2.34 10.49 38.27
CA LEU A 392 -3.60 10.38 39.01
C LEU A 392 -3.64 11.47 40.09
N ALA A 393 -4.64 12.35 40.02
CA ALA A 393 -4.90 13.39 41.01
C ALA A 393 -6.15 13.04 41.80
N GLY A 394 -5.96 12.46 42.99
CA GLY A 394 -7.04 12.22 43.95
C GLY A 394 -7.32 13.48 44.76
N LEU A 395 -8.53 14.01 44.67
CA LEU A 395 -9.00 15.07 45.56
C LEU A 395 -9.13 14.51 46.99
N ASP A 396 -8.77 15.31 48.00
CA ASP A 396 -9.02 15.00 49.40
C ASP A 396 -10.50 15.18 49.78
N GLU A 397 -10.84 14.96 51.06
CA GLU A 397 -12.21 15.09 51.58
C GLU A 397 -12.79 16.51 51.41
N ASN A 398 -11.93 17.53 51.32
CA ASN A 398 -12.33 18.91 51.10
C ASN A 398 -12.55 19.22 49.61
N GLY A 399 -12.16 18.31 48.71
CA GLY A 399 -12.18 18.51 47.27
C GLY A 399 -10.93 19.22 46.75
N ASP A 400 -9.83 19.17 47.51
CA ASP A 400 -8.57 19.84 47.21
C ASP A 400 -7.49 18.85 46.75
N TYR A 401 -6.58 19.32 45.90
CA TYR A 401 -5.41 18.57 45.47
C TYR A 401 -4.26 19.53 45.24
N THR A 402 -3.04 19.12 45.60
CA THR A 402 -1.82 19.87 45.33
C THR A 402 -0.70 18.91 44.97
N ASP A 403 0.00 19.22 43.88
CA ASP A 403 1.16 18.46 43.42
C ASP A 403 2.29 19.40 43.00
N ARG A 404 3.54 18.98 43.20
CA ARG A 404 4.74 19.71 42.79
C ARG A 404 5.62 18.78 41.97
N ARG A 405 5.96 19.21 40.76
CA ARG A 405 6.77 18.44 39.82
C ARG A 405 7.65 19.37 39.01
N GLU A 406 8.54 18.77 38.23
CA GLU A 406 9.43 19.49 37.34
C GLU A 406 9.12 19.12 35.88
N PHE A 407 9.28 20.09 34.98
CA PHE A 407 9.33 19.79 33.55
C PHE A 407 10.71 19.22 33.18
N GLY A 408 10.72 18.03 32.60
CA GLY A 408 11.92 17.41 32.05
C GLY A 408 12.00 17.55 30.53
N GLY A 409 13.21 17.41 29.98
CA GLY A 409 13.43 17.42 28.52
C GLY A 409 12.67 16.33 27.74
N SER A 410 12.19 15.29 28.42
CA SER A 410 11.36 14.22 27.85
C SER A 410 9.86 14.52 27.85
N ASP A 411 9.42 15.64 28.44
CA ASP A 411 8.00 15.94 28.51
C ASP A 411 7.41 16.25 27.13
N PRO A 412 6.26 15.66 26.79
CA PRO A 412 5.59 15.92 25.52
C PRO A 412 5.38 17.40 25.27
N ARG A 413 5.74 17.85 24.06
CA ARG A 413 5.46 19.22 23.62
C ARG A 413 4.16 19.25 22.83
N LEU A 414 3.15 19.92 23.38
CA LEU A 414 1.87 20.17 22.71
C LEU A 414 1.89 21.52 21.97
N ALA A 415 0.80 21.80 21.26
CA ALA A 415 0.60 23.02 20.47
C ALA A 415 1.13 24.29 21.19
N GLY A 416 1.90 25.11 20.46
CA GLY A 416 2.62 26.26 21.02
C GLY A 416 3.95 25.91 21.69
N ASN A 417 4.52 24.74 21.40
CA ASN A 417 5.80 24.25 21.96
C ASN A 417 5.79 24.17 23.50
N ARG A 418 4.65 23.77 24.06
CA ARG A 418 4.44 23.70 25.50
C ARG A 418 4.78 22.32 26.04
N SER A 419 5.80 22.23 26.89
CA SER A 419 6.07 21.00 27.66
C SER A 419 4.88 20.78 28.58
N THR A 420 4.24 19.63 28.48
CA THR A 420 2.94 19.37 29.10
C THR A 420 2.94 18.05 29.86
N LYS A 421 2.33 18.07 31.05
CA LYS A 421 1.97 16.88 31.82
C LYS A 421 0.46 16.81 31.99
N ALA A 422 -0.11 15.61 31.91
CA ALA A 422 -1.55 15.39 32.04
C ALA A 422 -1.88 14.85 33.42
N TYR A 423 -2.84 15.48 34.08
CA TYR A 423 -3.43 15.02 35.33
C TYR A 423 -4.82 14.48 35.04
N VAL A 424 -5.15 13.36 35.67
CA VAL A 424 -6.46 12.73 35.58
C VAL A 424 -7.13 12.90 36.94
N ILE A 425 -8.27 13.59 36.96
CA ILE A 425 -8.95 14.02 38.17
C ILE A 425 -10.44 13.72 38.10
N SER A 426 -11.01 13.19 39.17
CA SER A 426 -12.45 12.98 39.29
C SER A 426 -13.12 14.25 39.80
N LEU A 427 -14.04 14.82 39.00
CA LEU A 427 -14.85 15.98 39.40
C LEU A 427 -16.31 15.58 39.56
N GLU A 428 -17.01 16.25 40.47
CA GLU A 428 -18.42 16.02 40.78
C GLU A 428 -19.34 16.97 40.00
N GLN A 429 -20.48 16.46 39.52
CA GLN A 429 -21.50 17.26 38.86
C GLN A 429 -21.94 18.47 39.70
N GLY A 430 -22.06 19.62 39.04
CA GLY A 430 -22.54 20.87 39.65
C GLY A 430 -21.51 21.55 40.56
N ARG A 431 -20.39 20.89 40.90
CA ARG A 431 -19.34 21.49 41.72
C ARG A 431 -18.44 22.38 40.88
N LYS A 432 -18.01 23.48 41.51
CA LYS A 432 -17.12 24.48 40.93
C LYS A 432 -15.71 24.29 41.47
N TYR A 433 -14.72 24.30 40.60
CA TYR A 433 -13.32 24.08 40.94
C TYR A 433 -12.46 25.22 40.42
N ARG A 434 -11.45 25.61 41.20
CA ARG A 434 -10.34 26.49 40.79
C ARG A 434 -9.12 25.62 40.53
N ILE A 435 -8.64 25.62 39.30
CA ILE A 435 -7.47 24.85 38.85
C ILE A 435 -6.37 25.86 38.52
N GLU A 436 -5.30 25.84 39.27
CA GLU A 436 -4.21 26.79 39.21
C GLU A 436 -2.89 26.06 38.99
N MET A 437 -2.14 26.48 37.97
CA MET A 437 -0.75 26.09 37.77
C MET A 437 0.15 27.28 38.03
N SER A 438 1.04 27.14 39.00
CA SER A 438 2.06 28.13 39.36
C SER A 438 3.43 27.69 38.88
N LEU A 439 4.09 28.54 38.12
CA LEU A 439 5.41 28.36 37.53
C LEU A 439 6.15 29.70 37.50
N PRO A 440 6.95 30.02 38.52
CA PRO A 440 7.64 31.29 38.60
C PRO A 440 8.52 31.56 37.37
N ASN A 441 8.49 32.80 36.88
CA ASN A 441 9.37 33.30 35.81
C ASN A 441 9.25 32.60 34.45
N ALA A 442 8.15 31.90 34.17
CA ALA A 442 7.84 31.39 32.84
C ALA A 442 6.35 31.46 32.54
N SER A 443 5.99 31.35 31.26
CA SER A 443 4.59 31.31 30.84
C SER A 443 4.01 29.93 31.15
N SER A 444 2.96 29.90 31.98
CA SER A 444 2.20 28.70 32.32
C SER A 444 0.86 28.67 31.58
N SER A 445 0.30 27.47 31.47
CA SER A 445 -1.01 27.23 30.87
C SER A 445 -1.72 26.09 31.57
N VAL A 446 -3.02 26.23 31.75
CA VAL A 446 -3.92 25.18 32.23
C VAL A 446 -4.98 24.96 31.15
N MET A 447 -5.16 23.71 30.73
CA MET A 447 -6.28 23.29 29.87
C MET A 447 -7.05 22.17 30.57
N VAL A 448 -8.38 22.22 30.48
CA VAL A 448 -9.29 21.22 31.06
C VAL A 448 -10.04 20.52 29.94
N PHE A 449 -10.08 19.19 29.99
CA PHE A 449 -10.79 18.32 29.07
C PHE A 449 -11.83 17.51 29.84
N ASP A 450 -13.02 17.39 29.27
CA ASP A 450 -14.11 16.61 29.84
C ASP A 450 -13.90 15.08 29.68
N PRO A 451 -14.78 14.24 30.23
CA PRO A 451 -14.64 12.79 30.09
C PRO A 451 -14.67 12.26 28.64
N ASP A 452 -15.16 13.05 27.67
CA ASP A 452 -15.14 12.70 26.25
C ASP A 452 -13.90 13.27 25.53
N GLN A 453 -12.89 13.73 26.29
CA GLN A 453 -11.65 14.34 25.79
C GLN A 453 -11.86 15.62 24.99
N LYS A 454 -12.99 16.32 25.19
CA LYS A 454 -13.23 17.63 24.60
C LYS A 454 -12.69 18.72 25.51
N ARG A 455 -11.92 19.66 24.95
CA ARG A 455 -11.41 20.82 25.69
C ARG A 455 -12.58 21.73 26.10
N VAL A 456 -12.75 21.97 27.40
CA VAL A 456 -13.86 22.73 27.99
C VAL A 456 -13.43 24.03 28.67
N ALA A 457 -12.16 24.17 29.03
CA ALA A 457 -11.61 25.43 29.53
C ALA A 457 -10.10 25.54 29.27
N GLU A 458 -9.60 26.77 29.13
CA GLU A 458 -8.17 27.05 28.98
C GLU A 458 -7.86 28.44 29.55
N ASN A 459 -6.72 28.59 30.21
CA ASN A 459 -6.13 29.88 30.50
C ASN A 459 -4.60 29.81 30.45
N GLN A 460 -3.96 30.95 30.18
CA GLN A 460 -2.52 31.12 30.12
C GLN A 460 -2.13 32.35 30.93
N GLY A 461 -0.95 32.33 31.54
CA GLY A 461 -0.45 33.48 32.27
C GLY A 461 1.04 33.43 32.49
N LEU A 462 1.61 34.58 32.85
CA LEU A 462 3.01 34.68 33.23
C LEU A 462 3.10 34.39 34.73
N GLY A 463 3.88 33.39 35.13
CA GLY A 463 4.01 33.01 36.54
C GLY A 463 2.90 32.09 37.04
N SER A 464 1.64 32.35 36.71
CA SER A 464 0.52 31.46 37.04
C SER A 464 -0.59 31.49 35.99
N ALA A 465 -1.27 30.36 35.83
CA ALA A 465 -2.43 30.21 34.98
C ALA A 465 -3.56 29.60 35.80
N VAL A 466 -4.75 30.21 35.76
CA VAL A 466 -5.88 29.85 36.61
C VAL A 466 -7.13 29.68 35.77
N VAL A 467 -7.80 28.55 35.94
CA VAL A 467 -9.12 28.28 35.35
C VAL A 467 -10.11 28.04 36.48
N THR A 468 -11.30 28.62 36.36
CA THR A 468 -12.44 28.28 37.21
C THR A 468 -13.47 27.55 36.37
N TYR A 469 -13.83 26.33 36.77
CA TYR A 469 -14.67 25.44 35.97
C TYR A 469 -15.75 24.76 36.83
N THR A 470 -17.00 24.78 36.36
CA THR A 470 -18.10 24.02 36.98
C THR A 470 -18.33 22.75 36.16
N ALA A 471 -18.19 21.59 36.79
CA ALA A 471 -18.34 20.31 36.10
C ALA A 471 -19.81 20.04 35.78
N PRO A 472 -20.23 19.95 34.51
CA PRO A 472 -21.63 19.73 34.14
C PRO A 472 -22.11 18.31 34.45
N ARG A 473 -21.18 17.36 34.62
CA ARG A 473 -21.43 15.96 35.00
C ARG A 473 -20.28 15.41 35.83
N SER A 474 -20.57 14.42 36.66
CA SER A 474 -19.53 13.68 37.37
C SER A 474 -18.73 12.84 36.38
N GLY A 475 -17.43 12.72 36.60
CA GLY A 475 -16.59 11.86 35.78
C GLY A 475 -15.11 12.19 35.89
N THR A 476 -14.34 11.51 35.05
CA THR A 476 -12.88 11.67 34.96
C THR A 476 -12.53 12.74 33.95
N TYR A 477 -11.96 13.85 34.43
CA TYR A 477 -11.49 14.96 33.61
C TYR A 477 -9.97 14.87 33.44
N ALA A 478 -9.46 15.42 32.34
CA ALA A 478 -8.02 15.58 32.15
C ALA A 478 -7.63 17.07 32.28
N VAL A 479 -6.61 17.36 33.09
CA VAL A 479 -6.03 18.69 33.27
C VAL A 479 -4.62 18.68 32.71
N HIS A 480 -4.38 19.45 31.66
CA HIS A 480 -3.05 19.61 31.09
C HIS A 480 -2.37 20.83 31.71
N ALA A 481 -1.32 20.58 32.48
CA ALA A 481 -0.43 21.61 33.03
C ALA A 481 0.75 21.78 32.07
N GLY A 482 0.87 22.97 31.47
CA GLY A 482 1.83 23.24 30.40
C GLY A 482 2.68 24.48 30.64
N ALA A 483 3.90 24.47 30.11
CA ALA A 483 4.83 25.59 30.16
C ALA A 483 5.45 25.87 28.79
N VAL A 484 5.55 27.14 28.39
CA VAL A 484 6.24 27.54 27.15
C VAL A 484 7.74 27.57 27.42
N LEU A 485 8.50 26.71 26.73
CA LEU A 485 9.97 26.66 26.81
C LEU A 485 10.51 26.67 28.27
N PRO A 486 10.04 25.80 29.17
CA PRO A 486 10.57 25.77 30.53
C PRO A 486 12.06 25.43 30.50
N LYS A 487 12.80 25.95 31.49
CA LYS A 487 14.16 25.43 31.74
C LYS A 487 14.04 23.94 32.07
N ASN A 488 15.04 23.15 31.68
CA ASN A 488 15.07 21.74 32.08
C ASN A 488 15.06 21.67 33.62
N GLN A 489 14.25 20.76 34.17
CA GLN A 489 14.01 20.61 35.61
C GLN A 489 13.35 21.83 36.27
N GLN A 490 12.60 22.65 35.54
CA GLN A 490 11.90 23.79 36.15
C GLN A 490 10.69 23.30 36.97
N PRO A 491 10.63 23.60 38.28
CA PRO A 491 9.54 23.18 39.14
C PRO A 491 8.28 24.00 38.90
N TYR A 492 7.14 23.34 38.95
CA TYR A 492 5.81 23.93 38.98
C TYR A 492 4.96 23.30 40.08
N GLN A 493 3.89 24.00 40.45
CA GLN A 493 2.87 23.49 41.35
C GLN A 493 1.52 23.50 40.63
N LEU A 494 0.81 22.38 40.66
CA LEU A 494 -0.60 22.32 40.27
C LEU A 494 -1.44 22.27 41.54
N ARG A 495 -2.45 23.12 41.63
CA ARG A 495 -3.44 23.14 42.71
C ARG A 495 -4.83 23.06 42.12
N VAL A 496 -5.65 22.17 42.67
CA VAL A 496 -7.09 22.11 42.42
C VAL A 496 -7.78 22.36 43.74
N THR A 497 -8.75 23.28 43.75
CA THR A 497 -9.50 23.62 44.95
C THR A 497 -10.99 23.64 44.64
N ARG A 498 -11.79 22.92 45.43
CA ARG A 498 -13.25 23.01 45.32
C ARG A 498 -13.70 24.35 45.90
N LEU A 499 -14.45 25.10 45.11
CA LEU A 499 -15.04 26.37 45.54
C LEU A 499 -16.40 26.13 46.21
N PRO A 500 -16.85 27.06 47.07
CA PRO A 500 -18.15 26.98 47.75
C PRO A 500 -19.33 26.83 46.79
#